data_AF-A0A2D8BY51-F1
#
_entry.id   AF-A0A2D8BY51-F1
#
_cell.length_a   1.000
_cell.length_b   1.000
_cell.length_c   1.000
_cell.angle_alpha   90.00
_cell.angle_beta   90.00
_cell.angle_gamma   90.00
#
_symmetry.space_group_name_H-M   'P 1'
#
loop_
_entity.id
_entity.type
_entity.pdbx_description
1 polymer ?
#
loop_
_entity_poly.entity_id
_entity_poly.type
_entity_poly.pdbx_seq_one_letter_code
_entity_poly.pdbx_strand_id
1 'polypeptide(L)'
;MKDFLIISDIHCSADPLGAHNGTSYVSSKISDGDINHPFAGIRKALTGHSVDAVLCPGDITDKAEPDTLIYAWGALAQLSRDLNAELIACSGNHDLDSRHKHNADPAGLIMALRPRLPLHDRTAYLEYWAEKFTLSRRSDTSLLIVNTAAFHGGGPNQAAELEHGRISDHTLDKIRSALAETNLGSFGVLLCHHHLVRNNEVREVDYSEAIGGQALLEIIESTGKPWLVVHGHKHRPRVMYAQGGSGSPIILSAASFSANVRRDALNHAPNQMHLVSVDPGAASAMNLDLVGKVRSWNWLPNIGWKPAINPAGLPHESGFGARSAKSQIISDLKKLAVSHNGNVIKRAEILTRVPLLDYLLPQDLERVIEDLESDAEIALARNEVGLLAEIGAVT
;
A
#
# COMPACT_ATOMS: atom_id res chain seq x y z
N MET A 1 -10.44 -2.58 -14.82
CA MET A 1 -9.97 -1.93 -13.59
C MET A 1 -10.11 -2.91 -12.44
N LYS A 2 -9.16 -2.90 -11.50
CA LYS A 2 -9.19 -3.66 -10.25
C LYS A 2 -8.88 -2.72 -9.09
N ASP A 3 -9.75 -2.68 -8.09
CA ASP A 3 -9.68 -1.74 -6.98
C ASP A 3 -9.36 -2.45 -5.66
N PHE A 4 -8.23 -2.08 -5.04
CA PHE A 4 -7.75 -2.65 -3.79
C PHE A 4 -7.78 -1.60 -2.67
N LEU A 5 -8.52 -1.87 -1.59
CA LEU A 5 -8.47 -1.05 -0.37
C LEU A 5 -7.33 -1.55 0.52
N ILE A 6 -6.34 -0.71 0.79
CA ILE A 6 -5.17 -1.04 1.59
C ILE A 6 -5.34 -0.46 3.00
N ILE A 7 -5.27 -1.34 4.00
CA ILE A 7 -5.34 -1.00 5.43
C ILE A 7 -4.18 -1.72 6.13
N SER A 8 -3.18 -0.98 6.61
CA SER A 8 -1.95 -1.52 7.19
C SER A 8 -1.69 -0.99 8.58
N ASP A 9 -0.91 -1.72 9.38
CA ASP A 9 -0.36 -1.26 10.66
C ASP A 9 -1.45 -0.63 11.55
N ILE A 10 -2.50 -1.41 11.80
CA ILE A 10 -3.63 -1.04 12.65
C ILE A 10 -3.15 -0.93 14.10
N HIS A 11 -2.24 -1.82 14.52
CA HIS A 11 -1.69 -1.88 15.87
C HIS A 11 -2.79 -1.82 16.93
N CYS A 12 -3.90 -2.54 16.73
CA CYS A 12 -5.02 -2.49 17.66
C CYS A 12 -4.53 -2.79 19.09
N SER A 13 -4.98 -1.97 20.04
CA SER A 13 -4.51 -2.01 21.42
C SER A 13 -5.67 -2.09 22.40
N ALA A 14 -5.38 -2.52 23.64
CA ALA A 14 -6.36 -2.52 24.72
C ALA A 14 -6.44 -1.15 25.43
N ASP A 15 -5.75 -0.12 24.93
CA ASP A 15 -5.76 1.21 25.53
C ASP A 15 -7.06 1.95 25.19
N PRO A 16 -7.59 2.81 26.08
CA PRO A 16 -8.74 3.66 25.74
C PRO A 16 -8.43 4.61 24.57
N LEU A 17 -9.44 4.94 23.75
CA LEU A 17 -9.31 5.92 22.66
C LEU A 17 -8.73 7.24 23.14
N GLY A 18 -7.74 7.76 22.41
CA GLY A 18 -7.15 9.06 22.72
C GLY A 18 -6.44 9.12 24.06
N ALA A 19 -6.25 7.98 24.74
CA ALA A 19 -5.38 7.90 25.89
C ALA A 19 -4.03 8.47 25.48
N HIS A 20 -3.50 9.38 26.30
CA HIS A 20 -2.22 10.04 26.02
C HIS A 20 -1.10 9.01 25.74
N ASN A 21 -1.22 7.82 26.33
CA ASN A 21 -0.25 6.73 26.23
C ASN A 21 -0.71 5.57 25.33
N GLY A 22 -1.86 5.68 24.66
CA GLY A 22 -2.35 4.63 23.76
C GLY A 22 -1.46 4.48 22.53
N THR A 23 -1.26 3.25 22.05
CA THR A 23 -0.44 3.00 20.85
C THR A 23 -1.20 3.20 19.54
N SER A 24 -2.53 3.11 19.56
CA SER A 24 -3.38 3.20 18.38
C SER A 24 -4.71 3.90 18.64
N TYR A 25 -5.30 4.45 17.59
CA TYR A 25 -6.68 4.95 17.53
C TYR A 25 -7.70 3.83 17.30
N VAL A 26 -7.29 2.57 17.16
CA VAL A 26 -8.17 1.40 17.17
C VAL A 26 -7.98 0.63 18.47
N SER A 27 -9.08 0.37 19.18
CA SER A 27 -9.05 -0.35 20.45
C SER A 27 -10.24 -1.28 20.65
N SER A 28 -9.99 -2.43 21.27
CA SER A 28 -11.01 -3.43 21.59
C SER A 28 -11.98 -3.02 22.70
N LYS A 29 -11.75 -1.87 23.35
CA LYS A 29 -12.59 -1.35 24.45
C LYS A 29 -13.67 -0.37 23.99
N ILE A 30 -13.88 -0.21 22.69
CA ILE A 30 -14.78 0.80 22.12
C ILE A 30 -16.03 0.11 21.56
N SER A 31 -17.15 0.85 21.51
CA SER A 31 -18.35 0.44 20.76
C SER A 31 -18.24 0.81 19.28
N ASP A 32 -18.80 -0.04 18.41
CA ASP A 32 -18.70 0.04 16.94
C ASP A 32 -19.38 1.27 16.27
N GLY A 33 -19.70 2.33 17.02
CA GLY A 33 -20.35 3.55 16.52
C GLY A 33 -19.64 4.85 16.87
N ASP A 34 -18.46 4.79 17.52
CA ASP A 34 -17.72 5.99 17.87
C ASP A 34 -17.13 6.65 16.60
N ILE A 35 -17.39 7.95 16.42
CA ILE A 35 -16.81 8.75 15.32
C ILE A 35 -15.28 8.78 15.38
N ASN A 36 -14.70 8.48 16.54
CA ASN A 36 -13.26 8.33 16.75
C ASN A 36 -12.71 6.96 16.38
N HIS A 37 -13.55 6.02 15.95
CA HIS A 37 -13.12 4.72 15.48
C HIS A 37 -12.79 4.75 13.98
N PRO A 38 -11.53 4.54 13.56
CA PRO A 38 -11.12 4.61 12.16
C PRO A 38 -11.97 3.78 11.19
N PHE A 39 -12.46 2.60 11.59
CA PHE A 39 -13.31 1.79 10.71
C PHE A 39 -14.68 2.43 10.40
N ALA A 40 -15.24 3.25 11.29
CA ALA A 40 -16.61 3.76 11.17
C ALA A 40 -16.79 4.70 9.96
N GLY A 41 -15.73 5.41 9.55
CA GLY A 41 -15.79 6.40 8.48
C GLY A 41 -15.47 5.88 7.07
N ILE A 42 -15.02 4.64 6.92
CA ILE A 42 -14.45 4.13 5.65
C ILE A 42 -15.50 4.17 4.54
N ARG A 43 -16.71 3.64 4.77
CA ARG A 43 -17.78 3.60 3.75
C ARG A 43 -18.12 4.99 3.21
N LYS A 44 -18.16 5.99 4.10
CA LYS A 44 -18.42 7.37 3.70
C LYS A 44 -17.30 7.91 2.82
N ALA A 45 -16.05 7.67 3.17
CA ALA A 45 -14.90 8.11 2.39
C ALA A 45 -14.79 7.41 1.02
N LEU A 46 -15.24 6.16 0.91
CA LEU A 46 -15.27 5.39 -0.34
C LEU A 46 -16.56 5.57 -1.16
N THR A 47 -17.42 6.53 -0.82
CA THR A 47 -18.67 6.76 -1.56
C THR A 47 -18.38 6.98 -3.05
N GLY A 48 -18.98 6.16 -3.92
CA GLY A 48 -18.77 6.23 -5.37
C GLY A 48 -17.61 5.38 -5.90
N HIS A 49 -16.93 4.62 -5.03
CA HIS A 49 -15.84 3.71 -5.41
C HIS A 49 -16.23 2.25 -5.18
N SER A 50 -15.84 1.38 -6.11
CA SER A 50 -15.84 -0.07 -5.93
C SER A 50 -14.59 -0.52 -5.18
N VAL A 51 -14.68 -1.69 -4.53
CA VAL A 51 -13.54 -2.37 -3.91
C VAL A 51 -13.66 -3.85 -4.26
N ASP A 52 -12.69 -4.39 -4.99
CA ASP A 52 -12.62 -5.83 -5.32
C ASP A 52 -12.03 -6.62 -4.14
N ALA A 53 -11.02 -6.06 -3.46
CA ALA A 53 -10.42 -6.68 -2.28
C ALA A 53 -9.92 -5.66 -1.26
N VAL A 54 -9.98 -6.04 0.01
CA VAL A 54 -9.31 -5.38 1.13
C VAL A 54 -7.99 -6.10 1.37
N LEU A 55 -6.87 -5.39 1.19
CA LEU A 55 -5.52 -5.89 1.44
C LEU A 55 -5.03 -5.38 2.80
N CYS A 56 -4.61 -6.29 3.67
CA CYS A 56 -4.01 -5.96 4.96
C CYS A 56 -2.58 -6.51 5.05
N PRO A 57 -1.54 -5.68 4.84
CA PRO A 57 -0.15 -6.13 4.88
C PRO A 57 0.39 -6.30 6.32
N GLY A 58 -0.44 -6.74 7.28
CA GLY A 58 -0.01 -7.09 8.64
C GLY A 58 -0.04 -5.97 9.67
N ASP A 59 0.44 -6.32 10.87
CA ASP A 59 0.38 -5.52 12.10
C ASP A 59 -1.05 -5.08 12.43
N ILE A 60 -1.93 -6.08 12.49
CA ILE A 60 -3.34 -5.97 12.84
C ILE A 60 -3.50 -5.61 14.32
N THR A 61 -2.68 -6.21 15.19
CA THR A 61 -2.66 -5.96 16.63
C THR A 61 -1.31 -5.44 17.09
N ASP A 62 -1.26 -4.81 18.27
CA ASP A 62 -0.01 -4.59 18.98
C ASP A 62 0.36 -5.83 19.84
N LYS A 63 1.63 -6.26 19.77
CA LYS A 63 2.25 -7.29 20.64
C LYS A 63 1.48 -8.62 20.76
N ALA A 64 0.80 -9.05 19.70
CA ALA A 64 0.05 -10.30 19.64
C ALA A 64 -0.99 -10.47 20.75
N GLU A 65 -1.53 -9.35 21.25
CA GLU A 65 -2.54 -9.37 22.30
C GLU A 65 -3.83 -10.04 21.77
N PRO A 66 -4.35 -11.10 22.41
CA PRO A 66 -5.43 -11.93 21.85
C PRO A 66 -6.71 -11.18 21.53
N ASP A 67 -7.22 -10.40 22.48
CA ASP A 67 -8.52 -9.74 22.35
C ASP A 67 -8.52 -8.66 21.27
N THR A 68 -7.40 -7.94 21.12
CA THR A 68 -7.24 -6.88 20.12
C THR A 68 -7.02 -7.46 18.73
N LEU A 69 -6.31 -8.58 18.60
CA LEU A 69 -6.17 -9.28 17.33
C LEU A 69 -7.53 -9.81 16.84
N ILE A 70 -8.29 -10.47 17.71
CA ILE A 70 -9.63 -10.97 17.38
C ILE A 70 -10.56 -9.81 16.99
N TYR A 71 -10.55 -8.71 17.75
CA TYR A 71 -11.36 -7.54 17.47
C TYR A 71 -11.03 -6.91 16.10
N ALA A 72 -9.77 -6.55 15.87
CA ALA A 72 -9.36 -5.87 14.64
C ALA A 72 -9.51 -6.76 13.40
N TRP A 73 -9.24 -8.06 13.52
CA TRP A 73 -9.49 -9.00 12.44
C TRP A 73 -10.99 -9.16 12.15
N GLY A 74 -11.82 -9.20 13.20
CA GLY A 74 -13.28 -9.19 13.07
C GLY A 74 -13.79 -7.94 12.36
N ALA A 75 -13.23 -6.77 12.67
CA ALA A 75 -13.55 -5.49 12.03
C ALA A 75 -13.16 -5.48 10.54
N LEU A 76 -11.96 -5.96 10.18
CA LEU A 76 -11.54 -6.13 8.78
C LEU A 76 -12.48 -7.09 8.01
N ALA A 77 -12.85 -8.21 8.62
CA ALA A 77 -13.77 -9.17 8.01
C ALA A 77 -15.19 -8.61 7.85
N GLN A 78 -15.66 -7.79 8.79
CA GLN A 78 -16.93 -7.09 8.66
C GLN A 78 -16.88 -6.04 7.54
N LEU A 79 -15.80 -5.24 7.50
CA LEU A 79 -15.58 -4.25 6.44
C LEU A 79 -15.59 -4.91 5.06
N SER A 80 -14.88 -6.03 4.87
CA SER A 80 -14.84 -6.72 3.59
C SER A 80 -16.22 -7.23 3.16
N ARG A 81 -17.03 -7.74 4.11
CA ARG A 81 -18.43 -8.11 3.84
C ARG A 81 -19.28 -6.91 3.44
N ASP A 82 -19.16 -5.80 4.16
CA ASP A 82 -19.93 -4.57 3.91
C ASP A 82 -19.61 -3.96 2.54
N LEU A 83 -18.38 -4.15 2.06
CA LEU A 83 -17.91 -3.71 0.74
C LEU A 83 -18.13 -4.77 -0.36
N ASN A 84 -18.60 -5.98 -0.01
CA ASN A 84 -18.65 -7.13 -0.91
C ASN A 84 -17.31 -7.41 -1.60
N ALA A 85 -16.23 -7.32 -0.82
CA ALA A 85 -14.84 -7.45 -1.27
C ALA A 85 -14.17 -8.69 -0.66
N GLU A 86 -13.18 -9.25 -1.35
CA GLU A 86 -12.32 -10.30 -0.81
C GLU A 86 -11.42 -9.73 0.31
N LEU A 87 -11.23 -10.46 1.41
CA LEU A 87 -10.25 -10.10 2.44
C LEU A 87 -8.96 -10.90 2.21
N ILE A 88 -7.86 -10.19 2.02
CA ILE A 88 -6.53 -10.75 1.78
C ILE A 88 -5.57 -10.10 2.78
N ALA A 89 -4.83 -10.90 3.54
CA ALA A 89 -3.91 -10.36 4.54
C ALA A 89 -2.61 -11.16 4.65
N CYS A 90 -1.57 -10.57 5.21
CA CYS A 90 -0.41 -11.30 5.72
C CYS A 90 -0.20 -10.96 7.20
N SER A 91 0.56 -11.77 7.93
CA SER A 91 0.98 -11.43 9.29
C SER A 91 2.11 -10.40 9.27
N GLY A 92 2.03 -9.42 10.16
CA GLY A 92 3.16 -8.58 10.55
C GLY A 92 3.88 -9.11 11.79
N ASN A 93 4.95 -8.43 12.20
CA ASN A 93 5.76 -8.85 13.33
C ASN A 93 5.06 -8.64 14.69
N HIS A 94 4.10 -7.71 14.77
CA HIS A 94 3.28 -7.52 15.96
C HIS A 94 2.10 -8.48 16.05
N ASP A 95 1.77 -9.22 14.99
CA ASP A 95 0.70 -10.22 15.02
C ASP A 95 1.14 -11.58 15.59
N LEU A 96 2.45 -11.81 15.63
CA LEU A 96 3.06 -13.02 16.16
C LEU A 96 3.50 -12.79 17.61
N ASP A 97 3.26 -13.77 18.48
CA ASP A 97 3.75 -13.76 19.87
C ASP A 97 5.24 -14.09 19.92
N SER A 98 6.01 -13.24 19.25
CA SER A 98 7.43 -13.37 18.99
C SER A 98 8.30 -13.30 20.25
N ARG A 99 7.67 -12.98 21.39
CA ARG A 99 8.28 -12.90 22.72
C ARG A 99 7.68 -13.93 23.70
N HIS A 100 6.85 -14.85 23.22
CA HIS A 100 6.22 -15.95 23.99
C HIS A 100 5.52 -15.50 25.28
N LYS A 101 4.81 -14.38 25.22
CA LYS A 101 4.06 -13.84 26.37
C LYS A 101 2.77 -14.61 26.65
N HIS A 102 2.17 -15.18 25.62
CA HIS A 102 0.84 -15.78 25.64
C HIS A 102 0.88 -17.26 25.24
N ASN A 103 1.75 -17.67 24.29
CA ASN A 103 1.80 -19.03 23.77
C ASN A 103 3.23 -19.50 23.44
N ALA A 104 3.44 -20.82 23.51
CA ALA A 104 4.69 -21.45 23.10
C ALA A 104 4.88 -21.42 21.57
N ASP A 105 3.78 -21.45 20.81
CA ASP A 105 3.77 -21.25 19.36
C ASP A 105 3.48 -19.76 19.04
N PRO A 106 4.47 -18.99 18.54
CA PRO A 106 4.29 -17.58 18.19
C PRO A 106 3.16 -17.32 17.18
N ALA A 107 2.89 -18.28 16.29
CA ALA A 107 1.88 -18.14 15.24
C ALA A 107 0.51 -18.70 15.64
N GLY A 108 0.43 -19.44 16.76
CA GLY A 108 -0.75 -20.23 17.10
C GLY A 108 -2.04 -19.42 17.19
N LEU A 109 -1.96 -18.20 17.74
CA LEU A 109 -3.11 -17.30 17.87
C LEU A 109 -3.61 -16.82 16.50
N ILE A 110 -2.72 -16.25 15.67
CA ILE A 110 -3.11 -15.72 14.35
C ILE A 110 -3.57 -16.84 13.40
N MET A 111 -2.99 -18.05 13.51
CA MET A 111 -3.43 -19.23 12.78
C MET A 111 -4.84 -19.69 13.15
N ALA A 112 -5.31 -19.37 14.35
CA ALA A 112 -6.64 -19.75 14.85
C ALA A 112 -7.76 -18.80 14.39
N LEU A 113 -7.43 -17.64 13.81
CA LEU A 113 -8.40 -16.63 13.41
C LEU A 113 -9.47 -17.13 12.43
N ARG A 114 -10.65 -16.51 12.49
CA ARG A 114 -11.76 -16.75 11.58
C ARG A 114 -12.32 -15.40 11.08
N PRO A 115 -12.43 -15.18 9.75
CA PRO A 115 -11.98 -16.04 8.65
C PRO A 115 -10.46 -16.31 8.68
N ARG A 116 -9.97 -17.29 7.91
CA ARG A 116 -8.55 -17.66 7.90
C ARG A 116 -7.69 -16.57 7.24
N LEU A 117 -6.45 -16.42 7.73
CA LEU A 117 -5.37 -15.61 7.14
C LEU A 117 -4.34 -16.55 6.49
N PRO A 118 -3.90 -16.32 5.24
CA PRO A 118 -4.01 -15.08 4.48
C PRO A 118 -5.27 -14.94 3.62
N LEU A 119 -5.92 -16.07 3.34
CA LEU A 119 -7.13 -16.21 2.54
C LEU A 119 -8.08 -17.18 3.25
N HIS A 120 -9.38 -17.07 2.94
CA HIS A 120 -10.37 -18.00 3.45
C HIS A 120 -10.14 -19.44 2.97
N ASP A 121 -9.58 -19.59 1.76
CA ASP A 121 -9.25 -20.87 1.15
C ASP A 121 -8.28 -21.69 2.00
N ARG A 122 -8.63 -22.97 2.20
CA ARG A 122 -7.87 -23.84 3.11
C ARG A 122 -6.51 -24.21 2.53
N THR A 123 -6.38 -24.39 1.22
CA THR A 123 -5.11 -24.77 0.59
C THR A 123 -4.12 -23.63 0.70
N ALA A 124 -4.53 -22.42 0.32
CA ALA A 124 -3.71 -21.22 0.45
C ALA A 124 -3.33 -20.92 1.91
N TYR A 125 -4.25 -21.14 2.85
CA TYR A 125 -3.96 -21.07 4.28
C TYR A 125 -2.85 -22.03 4.71
N LEU A 126 -2.96 -23.31 4.35
CA LEU A 126 -1.97 -24.32 4.73
C LEU A 126 -0.62 -24.04 4.08
N GLU A 127 -0.60 -23.67 2.81
CA GLU A 127 0.60 -23.32 2.06
C GLU A 127 1.32 -22.13 2.69
N TYR A 128 0.59 -21.05 3.00
CA TYR A 128 1.16 -19.86 3.64
C TYR A 128 1.89 -20.16 4.95
N TRP A 129 1.31 -21.00 5.81
CA TRP A 129 1.93 -21.32 7.10
C TRP A 129 3.04 -22.36 6.97
N ALA A 130 2.92 -23.31 6.05
CA ALA A 130 3.91 -24.36 5.82
C ALA A 130 5.13 -23.87 5.04
N GLU A 131 4.90 -23.23 3.90
CA GLU A 131 5.93 -22.81 2.93
C GLU A 131 6.34 -21.34 3.10
N LYS A 132 5.65 -20.60 3.98
CA LYS A 132 5.86 -19.16 4.27
C LYS A 132 5.43 -18.23 3.14
N PHE A 133 4.69 -18.74 2.17
CA PHE A 133 4.01 -17.97 1.15
C PHE A 133 2.82 -18.75 0.60
N THR A 134 1.93 -18.09 -0.12
CA THR A 134 0.97 -18.77 -1.00
C THR A 134 0.86 -18.01 -2.32
N LEU A 135 0.66 -18.75 -3.41
CA LEU A 135 0.41 -18.21 -4.74
C LEU A 135 -1.00 -18.60 -5.17
N SER A 136 -1.85 -17.60 -5.39
CA SER A 136 -3.23 -17.81 -5.81
C SER A 136 -3.53 -17.05 -7.09
N ARG A 137 -4.28 -17.66 -8.01
CA ARG A 137 -4.72 -17.00 -9.23
C ARG A 137 -6.16 -16.51 -9.08
N ARG A 138 -6.41 -15.29 -9.54
CA ARG A 138 -7.74 -14.76 -9.90
C ARG A 138 -7.79 -14.60 -11.42
N SER A 139 -8.93 -14.20 -11.99
CA SER A 139 -9.16 -14.07 -13.45
C SER A 139 -7.91 -13.63 -14.24
N ASP A 140 -7.46 -12.42 -13.94
CA ASP A 140 -6.41 -11.65 -14.61
C ASP A 140 -5.28 -11.25 -13.65
N THR A 141 -5.36 -11.64 -12.39
CA THR A 141 -4.41 -11.25 -11.35
C THR A 141 -3.77 -12.49 -10.71
N SER A 142 -2.43 -12.52 -10.66
CA SER A 142 -1.70 -13.44 -9.79
C SER A 142 -1.51 -12.79 -8.42
N LEU A 143 -1.77 -13.50 -7.34
CA LEU A 143 -1.65 -13.01 -5.98
C LEU A 143 -0.60 -13.83 -5.23
N LEU A 144 0.53 -13.20 -4.91
CA LEU A 144 1.60 -13.79 -4.12
C LEU A 144 1.59 -13.17 -2.72
N ILE A 145 1.32 -13.95 -1.69
CA ILE A 145 1.27 -13.46 -0.30
C ILE A 145 2.42 -14.09 0.45
N VAL A 146 3.33 -13.28 0.97
CA VAL A 146 4.58 -13.75 1.60
C VAL A 146 4.57 -13.43 3.08
N ASN A 147 4.88 -14.44 3.90
CA ASN A 147 5.05 -14.26 5.33
C ASN A 147 6.47 -13.81 5.65
N THR A 148 6.74 -12.51 5.50
CA THR A 148 8.03 -11.92 5.88
C THR A 148 8.30 -11.98 7.39
N ALA A 149 7.27 -12.23 8.21
CA ALA A 149 7.39 -12.34 9.66
C ALA A 149 7.56 -13.79 10.14
N ALA A 150 7.66 -14.76 9.22
CA ALA A 150 7.62 -16.20 9.51
C ALA A 150 8.64 -16.71 10.54
N PHE A 151 9.74 -15.98 10.72
CA PHE A 151 10.84 -16.33 11.61
C PHE A 151 10.83 -15.56 12.94
N HIS A 152 9.90 -14.61 13.13
CA HIS A 152 9.75 -13.92 14.41
C HIS A 152 9.29 -14.91 15.48
N GLY A 153 9.99 -14.92 16.62
CA GLY A 153 9.71 -15.85 17.70
C GLY A 153 10.36 -17.23 17.55
N GLY A 154 11.21 -17.44 16.54
CA GLY A 154 11.84 -18.71 16.27
C GLY A 154 13.37 -18.66 16.21
N GLY A 155 14.00 -19.82 16.39
CA GLY A 155 15.42 -20.03 16.11
C GLY A 155 16.41 -19.52 17.18
N PRO A 156 17.70 -19.88 17.05
CA PRO A 156 18.73 -19.56 18.04
C PRO A 156 19.09 -18.06 18.10
N ASN A 157 18.76 -17.29 17.06
CA ASN A 157 19.04 -15.85 16.96
C ASN A 157 17.77 -15.00 17.03
N GLN A 158 16.77 -15.45 17.79
CA GLN A 158 15.46 -14.81 17.90
C GLN A 158 15.53 -13.30 18.09
N ALA A 159 16.43 -12.80 18.94
CA ALA A 159 16.57 -11.36 19.19
C ALA A 159 16.93 -10.55 17.93
N ALA A 160 17.77 -11.10 17.05
CA ALA A 160 18.12 -10.44 15.79
C ALA A 160 16.98 -10.53 14.78
N GLU A 161 16.27 -11.66 14.73
CA GLU A 161 15.10 -11.85 13.86
C GLU A 161 13.91 -10.94 14.22
N LEU A 162 13.91 -10.31 15.40
CA LEU A 162 12.88 -9.32 15.75
C LEU A 162 13.06 -7.98 15.03
N GLU A 163 14.26 -7.70 14.51
CA GLU A 163 14.63 -6.40 13.95
C GLU A 163 14.38 -6.28 12.44
N HIS A 164 14.08 -7.39 11.75
CA HIS A 164 13.91 -7.40 10.30
C HIS A 164 12.95 -8.52 9.83
N GLY A 165 12.40 -8.38 8.63
CA GLY A 165 11.74 -9.49 7.96
C GLY A 165 12.72 -10.53 7.42
N ARG A 166 12.24 -11.73 7.09
CA ARG A 166 13.06 -12.74 6.39
C ARG A 166 12.25 -13.56 5.40
N ILE A 167 12.88 -13.82 4.25
CA ILE A 167 12.46 -14.76 3.22
C ILE A 167 13.66 -15.69 3.01
N SER A 168 13.52 -16.94 3.42
CA SER A 168 14.64 -17.91 3.34
C SER A 168 14.93 -18.31 1.90
N ASP A 169 16.15 -18.76 1.61
CA ASP A 169 16.52 -19.30 0.29
C ASP A 169 15.59 -20.44 -0.14
N HIS A 170 15.20 -21.30 0.82
CA HIS A 170 14.21 -22.35 0.58
C HIS A 170 12.86 -21.79 0.11
N THR A 171 12.35 -20.76 0.80
CA THR A 171 11.11 -20.07 0.43
C THR A 171 11.24 -19.40 -0.94
N LEU A 172 12.38 -18.77 -1.24
CA LEU A 172 12.65 -18.13 -2.53
C LEU A 172 12.65 -19.16 -3.68
N ASP A 173 13.29 -20.31 -3.48
CA ASP A 173 13.33 -21.39 -4.49
C ASP A 173 11.93 -21.98 -4.74
N LYS A 174 11.12 -22.12 -3.68
CA LYS A 174 9.73 -22.55 -3.78
C LYS A 174 8.87 -21.53 -4.53
N ILE A 175 9.01 -20.23 -4.22
CA ILE A 175 8.32 -19.15 -4.94
C ILE A 175 8.72 -19.17 -6.42
N ARG A 176 10.02 -19.27 -6.73
CA ARG A 176 10.52 -19.34 -8.11
C ARG A 176 9.89 -20.51 -8.87
N SER A 177 9.84 -21.69 -8.26
CA SER A 177 9.24 -22.89 -8.86
C SER A 177 7.74 -22.70 -9.08
N ALA A 178 7.01 -22.22 -8.06
CA ALA A 178 5.57 -21.98 -8.14
C ALA A 178 5.20 -20.96 -9.23
N LEU A 179 5.97 -19.87 -9.39
CA LEU A 179 5.77 -18.87 -10.43
C LEU A 179 6.06 -19.41 -11.84
N ALA A 180 7.06 -20.30 -11.98
CA ALA A 180 7.40 -20.92 -13.27
C ALA A 180 6.35 -21.96 -13.72
N GLU A 181 5.75 -22.68 -12.76
CA GLU A 181 4.75 -23.73 -13.03
C GLU A 181 3.33 -23.16 -13.18
N THR A 182 3.08 -21.95 -12.67
CA THR A 182 1.77 -21.32 -12.71
C THR A 182 1.60 -20.49 -13.98
N ASN A 183 0.52 -20.71 -14.73
CA ASN A 183 0.08 -19.74 -15.71
C ASN A 183 -0.35 -18.46 -14.96
N LEU A 184 0.44 -17.39 -15.06
CA LEU A 184 0.19 -16.14 -14.34
C LEU A 184 -0.94 -15.31 -14.99
N GLY A 185 -1.52 -14.40 -14.20
CA GLY A 185 -2.41 -13.35 -14.67
C GLY A 185 -1.73 -12.37 -15.64
N SER A 186 -2.46 -11.36 -16.09
CA SER A 186 -1.90 -10.25 -16.87
C SER A 186 -0.95 -9.40 -16.03
N PHE A 187 -1.20 -9.33 -14.72
CA PHE A 187 -0.31 -8.71 -13.73
C PHE A 187 -0.33 -9.51 -12.41
N GLY A 188 0.65 -9.23 -11.56
CA GLY A 188 0.75 -9.78 -10.22
C GLY A 188 0.57 -8.74 -9.13
N VAL A 189 0.05 -9.17 -7.98
CA VAL A 189 0.04 -8.44 -6.72
C VAL A 189 0.83 -9.24 -5.70
N LEU A 190 1.85 -8.65 -5.11
CA LEU A 190 2.62 -9.21 -4.02
C LEU A 190 2.24 -8.51 -2.72
N LEU A 191 1.77 -9.27 -1.72
CA LEU A 191 1.45 -8.74 -0.40
C LEU A 191 2.43 -9.29 0.64
N CYS A 192 3.07 -8.41 1.40
CA CYS A 192 3.97 -8.77 2.49
C CYS A 192 3.96 -7.67 3.56
N HIS A 193 4.57 -7.91 4.72
CA HIS A 193 4.58 -6.89 5.78
C HIS A 193 5.84 -6.02 5.72
N HIS A 194 7.01 -6.64 5.83
CA HIS A 194 8.28 -5.94 5.79
C HIS A 194 8.60 -5.45 4.38
N HIS A 195 9.25 -4.30 4.29
CA HIS A 195 9.66 -3.72 3.02
C HIS A 195 10.76 -4.56 2.36
N LEU A 196 10.68 -4.76 1.04
CA LEU A 196 11.62 -5.62 0.31
C LEU A 196 12.88 -4.91 -0.16
N VAL A 197 12.87 -3.58 -0.15
CA VAL A 197 14.00 -2.73 -0.55
C VAL A 197 14.23 -1.66 0.48
N ARG A 198 15.50 -1.36 0.74
CA ARG A 198 15.86 -0.20 1.55
C ARG A 198 15.33 1.07 0.89
N ASN A 199 14.49 1.80 1.63
CA ASN A 199 13.74 2.94 1.12
C ASN A 199 13.84 4.14 2.07
N ASN A 200 15.02 4.33 2.65
CA ASN A 200 15.26 5.32 3.68
C ASN A 200 15.44 6.70 3.04
N GLU A 201 14.98 7.74 3.73
CA GLU A 201 15.49 9.08 3.47
C GLU A 201 16.98 9.16 3.83
N VAL A 202 17.72 10.11 3.24
CA VAL A 202 19.19 10.22 3.36
C VAL A 202 19.68 10.25 4.82
N ARG A 203 18.83 10.68 5.76
CA ARG A 203 19.15 10.79 7.20
C ARG A 203 18.54 9.67 8.06
N GLU A 204 17.85 8.72 7.45
CA GLU A 204 17.12 7.67 8.15
C GLU A 204 17.94 6.37 8.24
N VAL A 205 18.10 5.90 9.47
CA VAL A 205 18.73 4.62 9.80
C VAL A 205 17.63 3.62 10.13
N ASP A 206 17.22 2.88 9.12
CA ASP A 206 16.27 1.77 9.19
C ASP A 206 16.90 0.58 8.48
N TYR A 207 16.92 -0.56 9.15
CA TYR A 207 17.52 -1.83 8.72
C TYR A 207 16.49 -2.98 8.78
N SER A 208 15.21 -2.66 8.91
CA SER A 208 14.17 -3.68 9.08
C SER A 208 13.66 -4.26 7.75
N GLU A 209 14.34 -3.97 6.64
CA GLU A 209 14.04 -4.59 5.35
C GLU A 209 14.09 -6.12 5.44
N ALA A 210 13.25 -6.78 4.65
CA ALA A 210 13.24 -8.22 4.61
C ALA A 210 14.56 -8.76 4.01
N ILE A 211 15.27 -9.59 4.76
CA ILE A 211 16.37 -10.40 4.20
C ILE A 211 15.79 -11.30 3.11
N GLY A 212 16.40 -11.30 1.92
CA GLY A 212 15.89 -11.99 0.73
C GLY A 212 14.90 -11.15 -0.10
N GLY A 213 14.58 -9.92 0.32
CA GLY A 213 13.65 -9.03 -0.39
C GLY A 213 14.10 -8.69 -1.81
N GLN A 214 15.38 -8.34 -2.00
CA GLN A 214 15.95 -8.06 -3.33
C GLN A 214 15.85 -9.29 -4.26
N ALA A 215 16.20 -10.48 -3.76
CA ALA A 215 16.11 -11.71 -4.54
C ALA A 215 14.66 -12.03 -4.93
N LEU A 216 13.68 -11.75 -4.06
CA LEU A 216 12.27 -11.90 -4.40
C LEU A 216 11.83 -10.94 -5.52
N LEU A 217 12.30 -9.69 -5.51
CA LEU A 217 12.00 -8.72 -6.57
C LEU A 217 12.55 -9.16 -7.92
N GLU A 218 13.77 -9.69 -7.94
CA GLU A 218 14.39 -10.26 -9.14
C GLU A 218 13.61 -11.47 -9.65
N ILE A 219 13.16 -12.35 -8.74
CA ILE A 219 12.31 -13.50 -9.10
C ILE A 219 11.01 -13.05 -9.78
N ILE A 220 10.29 -12.08 -9.19
CA ILE A 220 9.01 -11.64 -9.77
C ILE A 220 9.20 -10.82 -11.06
N GLU A 221 10.28 -10.04 -11.18
CA GLU A 221 10.62 -9.34 -12.43
C GLU A 221 10.93 -10.34 -13.55
N SER A 222 11.62 -11.44 -13.22
CA SER A 222 11.99 -12.49 -14.19
C SER A 222 10.79 -13.23 -14.81
N THR A 223 9.58 -13.10 -14.24
CA THR A 223 8.38 -13.71 -14.84
C THR A 223 7.92 -12.99 -16.10
N GLY A 224 8.46 -11.80 -16.39
CA GLY A 224 8.04 -10.96 -17.52
C GLY A 224 6.61 -10.43 -17.38
N LYS A 225 6.00 -10.52 -16.19
CA LYS A 225 4.72 -9.91 -15.86
C LYS A 225 4.95 -8.68 -14.99
N PRO A 226 4.14 -7.61 -15.13
CA PRO A 226 4.23 -6.49 -14.22
C PRO A 226 3.68 -6.86 -12.84
N TRP A 227 4.31 -6.35 -11.78
CA TRP A 227 3.91 -6.59 -10.39
C TRP A 227 3.67 -5.30 -9.63
N LEU A 228 2.61 -5.30 -8.83
CA LEU A 228 2.38 -4.35 -7.74
C LEU A 228 2.72 -5.03 -6.41
N VAL A 229 3.75 -4.55 -5.73
CA VAL A 229 4.15 -4.95 -4.39
C VAL A 229 3.50 -4.01 -3.38
N VAL A 230 2.78 -4.55 -2.41
CA VAL A 230 2.16 -3.81 -1.32
C VAL A 230 2.74 -4.30 0.01
N HIS A 231 3.24 -3.36 0.82
CA HIS A 231 3.76 -3.68 2.15
C HIS A 231 3.39 -2.62 3.21
N GLY A 232 3.58 -2.98 4.48
CA GLY A 232 3.36 -2.14 5.66
C GLY A 232 4.68 -1.82 6.38
N HIS A 233 4.67 -1.91 7.70
CA HIS A 233 5.82 -1.87 8.63
C HIS A 233 6.50 -0.50 8.79
N LYS A 234 6.82 0.17 7.68
CA LYS A 234 7.50 1.48 7.72
C LYS A 234 6.62 2.61 8.22
N HIS A 235 5.30 2.41 8.23
CA HIS A 235 4.28 3.40 8.58
C HIS A 235 4.27 4.66 7.68
N ARG A 236 5.17 4.74 6.69
CA ARG A 236 5.37 5.88 5.80
C ARG A 236 4.90 5.52 4.40
N PRO A 237 3.84 6.16 3.90
CA PRO A 237 3.26 5.82 2.63
C PRO A 237 4.12 6.33 1.48
N ARG A 238 4.38 5.47 0.48
CA ARG A 238 5.17 5.84 -0.70
C ARG A 238 4.86 4.94 -1.87
N VAL A 239 4.82 5.50 -3.08
CA VAL A 239 4.79 4.76 -4.34
C VAL A 239 6.10 4.98 -5.08
N MET A 240 6.73 3.89 -5.50
CA MET A 240 7.97 3.95 -6.26
C MET A 240 8.14 2.73 -7.17
N TYR A 241 9.17 2.76 -8.01
CA TYR A 241 9.61 1.58 -8.74
C TYR A 241 10.76 0.92 -7.98
N ALA A 242 10.79 -0.41 -7.97
CA ALA A 242 11.95 -1.18 -7.56
C ALA A 242 13.17 -0.82 -8.43
N GLN A 243 14.37 -1.12 -7.95
CA GLN A 243 15.57 -1.07 -8.78
C GLN A 243 15.52 -2.21 -9.81
N GLY A 244 15.90 -1.94 -11.06
CA GLY A 244 15.85 -2.93 -12.14
C GLY A 244 15.64 -2.30 -13.51
N GLY A 245 15.09 -3.08 -14.44
CA GLY A 245 14.83 -2.66 -15.81
C GLY A 245 13.48 -1.96 -15.99
N SER A 246 13.02 -1.85 -17.25
CA SER A 246 11.70 -1.27 -17.56
C SER A 246 10.54 -2.03 -16.91
N GLY A 247 10.72 -3.33 -16.66
CA GLY A 247 9.76 -4.21 -16.00
C GLY A 247 9.82 -4.20 -14.46
N SER A 248 10.63 -3.33 -13.85
CA SER A 248 10.79 -3.28 -12.38
C SER A 248 9.43 -3.23 -11.67
N PRO A 249 9.20 -4.01 -10.61
CA PRO A 249 7.96 -3.94 -9.84
C PRO A 249 7.63 -2.53 -9.34
N ILE A 250 6.33 -2.22 -9.26
CA ILE A 250 5.83 -1.02 -8.57
C ILE A 250 5.69 -1.38 -7.09
N ILE A 251 6.20 -0.55 -6.19
CA ILE A 251 6.15 -0.76 -4.74
C ILE A 251 5.28 0.33 -4.12
N LEU A 252 4.26 -0.09 -3.38
CA LEU A 252 3.45 0.71 -2.47
C LEU A 252 3.79 0.33 -1.02
N SER A 253 4.44 1.25 -0.33
CA SER A 253 4.51 1.27 1.13
C SER A 253 3.22 1.92 1.64
N ALA A 254 2.50 1.24 2.53
CA ALA A 254 1.28 1.78 3.15
C ALA A 254 1.61 2.65 4.37
N ALA A 255 0.76 3.63 4.65
CA ALA A 255 0.78 4.32 5.93
C ALA A 255 0.24 3.42 7.04
N SER A 256 0.49 3.80 8.30
CA SER A 256 -0.34 3.30 9.38
C SER A 256 -1.79 3.71 9.21
N PHE A 257 -2.68 2.79 9.52
CA PHE A 257 -4.11 3.05 9.53
C PHE A 257 -4.54 3.86 10.77
N SER A 258 -3.87 3.61 11.90
CA SER A 258 -4.34 4.13 13.19
C SER A 258 -3.25 4.36 14.24
N ALA A 259 -1.96 4.42 13.87
CA ALA A 259 -0.90 4.68 14.84
C ALA A 259 -1.13 5.99 15.62
N ASN A 260 -0.86 5.97 16.93
CA ASN A 260 -0.84 7.21 17.70
C ASN A 260 0.48 7.94 17.45
N VAL A 261 0.44 8.93 16.56
CA VAL A 261 1.59 9.76 16.15
C VAL A 261 2.33 10.43 17.32
N ARG A 262 1.72 10.56 18.51
CA ARG A 262 2.41 11.08 19.70
C ARG A 262 3.39 10.09 20.32
N ARG A 263 3.17 8.78 20.14
CA ARG A 263 4.10 7.72 20.59
C ARG A 263 5.09 7.34 19.52
N ASP A 264 4.69 7.45 18.26
CA ASP A 264 5.56 7.18 17.13
C ASP A 264 6.28 8.45 16.69
N ALA A 265 7.18 8.94 17.55
CA ALA A 265 7.91 10.20 17.31
C ALA A 265 8.81 10.15 16.06
N LEU A 266 9.11 8.95 15.56
CA LEU A 266 9.88 8.72 14.34
C LEU A 266 9.00 8.71 13.09
N ASN A 267 7.70 8.42 13.23
CA ASN A 267 6.74 8.49 12.14
C ASN A 267 6.07 9.86 12.05
N HIS A 268 6.52 10.65 11.09
CA HIS A 268 5.91 11.94 10.76
C HIS A 268 4.76 11.83 9.76
N ALA A 269 4.48 10.63 9.23
CA ALA A 269 3.42 10.44 8.27
C ALA A 269 2.04 10.46 8.96
N PRO A 270 1.01 11.03 8.32
CA PRO A 270 -0.35 10.91 8.81
C PRO A 270 -0.81 9.45 8.72
N ASN A 271 -1.78 9.10 9.56
CA ASN A 271 -2.51 7.86 9.36
C ASN A 271 -3.30 7.94 8.05
N GLN A 272 -3.12 6.96 7.15
CA GLN A 272 -3.82 6.92 5.87
C GLN A 272 -4.42 5.54 5.59
N MET A 273 -5.48 5.54 4.79
CA MET A 273 -5.91 4.39 4.02
C MET A 273 -5.81 4.71 2.53
N HIS A 274 -5.62 3.67 1.72
CA HIS A 274 -5.39 3.84 0.28
C HIS A 274 -6.35 3.00 -0.55
N LEU A 275 -6.95 3.59 -1.59
CA LEU A 275 -7.64 2.87 -2.65
C LEU A 275 -6.74 2.84 -3.87
N VAL A 276 -6.28 1.65 -4.25
CA VAL A 276 -5.37 1.43 -5.36
C VAL A 276 -6.14 0.84 -6.53
N SER A 277 -6.25 1.62 -7.61
CA SER A 277 -6.92 1.19 -8.85
C SER A 277 -5.85 0.80 -9.87
N VAL A 278 -5.87 -0.45 -10.33
CA VAL A 278 -5.03 -0.95 -11.41
C VAL A 278 -5.85 -1.02 -12.70
N ASP A 279 -5.32 -0.48 -13.80
CA ASP A 279 -6.03 -0.40 -15.07
C ASP A 279 -5.22 -0.99 -16.25
N PRO A 280 -5.33 -2.31 -16.47
CA PRO A 280 -4.71 -2.97 -17.61
C PRO A 280 -5.22 -2.47 -18.97
N GLY A 281 -6.46 -1.95 -19.03
CA GLY A 281 -7.04 -1.42 -20.25
C GLY A 281 -6.39 -0.09 -20.65
N ALA A 282 -6.24 0.81 -19.68
CA ALA A 282 -5.49 2.06 -19.87
C ALA A 282 -4.01 1.80 -20.18
N ALA A 283 -3.39 0.83 -19.52
CA ALA A 283 -2.00 0.42 -19.79
C ALA A 283 -1.84 0.01 -21.26
N SER A 284 -2.70 -0.90 -21.75
CA SER A 284 -2.70 -1.36 -23.14
C SER A 284 -2.91 -0.22 -24.14
N ALA A 285 -3.88 0.67 -23.89
CA ALA A 285 -4.16 1.83 -24.75
C ALA A 285 -2.97 2.81 -24.89
N MET A 286 -2.09 2.86 -23.87
CA MET A 286 -0.89 3.70 -23.86
C MET A 286 0.40 2.93 -24.16
N ASN A 287 0.31 1.64 -24.51
CA ASN A 287 1.46 0.76 -24.71
C ASN A 287 2.42 0.72 -23.49
N LEU A 288 1.83 0.55 -22.30
CA LEU A 288 2.51 0.39 -21.02
C LEU A 288 2.19 -0.98 -20.41
N ASP A 289 3.06 -1.49 -19.54
CA ASP A 289 2.88 -2.81 -18.92
C ASP A 289 1.78 -2.81 -17.85
N LEU A 290 1.80 -1.81 -16.97
CA LEU A 290 0.83 -1.66 -15.89
C LEU A 290 0.73 -0.20 -15.50
N VAL A 291 -0.49 0.30 -15.37
CA VAL A 291 -0.75 1.64 -14.83
C VAL A 291 -1.83 1.56 -13.77
N GLY A 292 -1.83 2.56 -12.90
CA GLY A 292 -2.86 2.69 -11.90
C GLY A 292 -2.76 3.98 -11.12
N LYS A 293 -3.64 4.09 -10.14
CA LYS A 293 -3.81 5.27 -9.30
C LYS A 293 -3.92 4.87 -7.86
N VAL A 294 -3.42 5.72 -6.98
CA VAL A 294 -3.62 5.63 -5.54
C VAL A 294 -4.44 6.82 -5.10
N ARG A 295 -5.59 6.55 -4.46
CA ARG A 295 -6.34 7.55 -3.71
C ARG A 295 -6.11 7.39 -2.23
N SER A 296 -5.80 8.48 -1.53
CA SER A 296 -5.46 8.44 -0.11
C SER A 296 -6.38 9.34 0.71
N TRP A 297 -6.72 8.88 1.91
CA TRP A 297 -7.44 9.67 2.90
C TRP A 297 -6.65 9.73 4.20
N ASN A 298 -6.62 10.89 4.83
CA ASN A 298 -6.06 11.09 6.16
C ASN A 298 -7.10 10.79 7.23
N TRP A 299 -6.72 10.05 8.26
CA TRP A 299 -7.51 9.95 9.47
C TRP A 299 -7.28 11.17 10.36
N LEU A 300 -8.36 11.86 10.71
CA LEU A 300 -8.34 12.98 11.64
C LEU A 300 -9.23 12.66 12.85
N PRO A 301 -8.68 12.54 14.07
CA PRO A 301 -9.48 12.30 15.28
C PRO A 301 -10.61 13.31 15.43
N ASN A 302 -11.80 12.85 15.83
CA ASN A 302 -13.07 13.59 15.94
C ASN A 302 -13.67 14.12 14.62
N ILE A 303 -13.00 13.96 13.48
CA ILE A 303 -13.46 14.43 12.17
C ILE A 303 -13.77 13.24 11.24
N GLY A 304 -12.94 12.20 11.31
CA GLY A 304 -13.00 11.04 10.44
C GLY A 304 -12.02 11.13 9.25
N TRP A 305 -12.27 10.29 8.23
CA TRP A 305 -11.48 10.29 7.00
C TRP A 305 -11.74 11.52 6.13
N LYS A 306 -10.66 12.16 5.68
CA LYS A 306 -10.70 13.28 4.72
C LYS A 306 -9.74 13.02 3.57
N PRO A 307 -10.04 13.52 2.34
CA PRO A 307 -9.07 13.54 1.25
C PRO A 307 -7.69 14.02 1.74
N ALA A 308 -6.63 13.31 1.37
CA ALA A 308 -5.28 13.65 1.81
C ALA A 308 -4.79 14.95 1.17
N ILE A 309 -4.44 15.95 1.99
CA ILE A 309 -4.01 17.29 1.55
C ILE A 309 -2.59 17.66 2.00
N ASN A 310 -1.98 16.88 2.88
CA ASN A 310 -0.71 17.24 3.52
C ASN A 310 0.50 16.61 2.81
N PRO A 311 1.67 17.29 2.81
CA PRO A 311 2.88 16.79 2.14
C PRO A 311 3.56 15.61 2.84
N ALA A 312 3.17 15.30 4.09
CA ALA A 312 3.83 14.28 4.91
C ALA A 312 3.42 12.82 4.59
N GLY A 313 2.52 12.61 3.62
CA GLY A 313 2.08 11.29 3.19
C GLY A 313 1.79 11.25 1.69
N LEU A 314 1.04 10.26 1.22
CA LEU A 314 0.59 10.26 -0.17
C LEU A 314 -0.51 11.31 -0.38
N PRO A 315 -0.51 12.04 -1.51
CA PRO A 315 -1.56 12.99 -1.84
C PRO A 315 -2.91 12.27 -2.06
N HIS A 316 -4.00 13.04 -2.10
CA HIS A 316 -5.33 12.47 -2.29
C HIS A 316 -5.43 11.65 -3.57
N GLU A 317 -4.80 12.09 -4.67
CA GLU A 317 -4.67 11.29 -5.88
C GLU A 317 -3.22 11.30 -6.37
N SER A 318 -2.73 10.14 -6.79
CA SER A 318 -1.44 9.96 -7.45
C SER A 318 -1.49 8.80 -8.43
N GLY A 319 -0.57 8.79 -9.38
CA GLY A 319 -0.46 7.74 -10.40
C GLY A 319 0.73 6.81 -10.17
N PHE A 320 0.78 5.76 -10.97
CA PHE A 320 1.98 4.97 -11.24
C PHE A 320 1.88 4.27 -12.59
N GLY A 321 3.03 3.88 -13.13
CA GLY A 321 3.15 3.10 -14.36
C GLY A 321 3.66 3.91 -15.56
N ALA A 322 3.44 5.23 -15.59
CA ALA A 322 4.09 6.07 -16.58
C ALA A 322 5.56 6.28 -16.20
N ARG A 323 6.46 5.76 -17.03
CA ARG A 323 7.93 5.92 -16.92
C ARG A 323 8.52 6.88 -17.95
N SER A 324 7.66 7.71 -18.55
CA SER A 324 8.02 8.59 -19.66
C SER A 324 9.04 9.65 -19.25
N ALA A 325 9.81 10.14 -20.24
CA ALA A 325 10.73 11.24 -20.02
C ALA A 325 9.95 12.50 -19.60
N LYS A 326 10.26 13.02 -18.41
CA LYS A 326 9.72 14.27 -17.85
C LYS A 326 9.64 15.40 -18.89
N SER A 327 10.71 15.57 -19.67
CA SER A 327 10.82 16.59 -20.72
C SER A 327 9.77 16.47 -21.80
N GLN A 328 9.36 15.25 -22.15
CA GLN A 328 8.32 15.01 -23.15
C GLN A 328 6.96 15.48 -22.64
N ILE A 329 6.59 15.10 -21.41
CA ILE A 329 5.33 15.52 -20.78
C ILE A 329 5.27 17.05 -20.67
N ILE A 330 6.35 17.68 -20.21
CA ILE A 330 6.44 19.14 -20.15
C ILE A 330 6.27 19.76 -21.55
N SER A 331 6.96 19.23 -22.57
CA SER A 331 6.83 19.74 -23.93
C SER A 331 5.39 19.62 -24.45
N ASP A 332 4.70 18.53 -24.16
CA ASP A 332 3.33 18.31 -24.63
C ASP A 332 2.34 19.23 -23.91
N LEU A 333 2.52 19.45 -22.61
CA LEU A 333 1.74 20.41 -21.82
C LEU A 333 1.95 21.86 -22.30
N LYS A 334 3.19 22.27 -22.61
CA LYS A 334 3.48 23.60 -23.15
C LYS A 334 2.84 23.81 -24.53
N LYS A 335 2.99 22.84 -25.44
CA LYS A 335 2.34 22.89 -26.76
C LYS A 335 0.82 23.02 -26.62
N LEU A 336 0.23 22.27 -25.69
CA LEU A 336 -1.19 22.32 -25.41
C LEU A 336 -1.62 23.70 -24.90
N ALA A 337 -0.90 24.28 -23.95
CA ALA A 337 -1.16 25.61 -23.40
C ALA A 337 -1.10 26.72 -24.47
N VAL A 338 -0.08 26.68 -25.33
CA VAL A 338 0.12 27.67 -26.41
C VAL A 338 -0.95 27.53 -27.51
N SER A 339 -1.42 26.31 -27.80
CA SER A 339 -2.41 26.10 -28.87
C SER A 339 -3.79 26.71 -28.60
N HIS A 340 -4.04 27.21 -27.38
CA HIS A 340 -5.33 27.73 -26.95
C HIS A 340 -5.42 29.27 -26.91
N ASN A 341 -4.46 29.98 -27.53
CA ASN A 341 -4.50 31.44 -27.73
C ASN A 341 -4.83 32.24 -26.45
N GLY A 342 -4.23 31.87 -25.31
CA GLY A 342 -4.45 32.54 -24.02
C GLY A 342 -5.67 32.05 -23.22
N ASN A 343 -6.44 31.09 -23.72
CA ASN A 343 -7.50 30.45 -22.93
C ASN A 343 -6.92 29.37 -22.01
N VAL A 344 -7.51 29.24 -20.83
CA VAL A 344 -7.19 28.16 -19.88
C VAL A 344 -7.80 26.83 -20.32
N ILE A 345 -7.04 25.76 -20.14
CA ILE A 345 -7.40 24.39 -20.49
C ILE A 345 -7.62 23.62 -19.21
N LYS A 346 -8.79 23.00 -19.08
CA LYS A 346 -9.17 22.29 -17.86
C LYS A 346 -8.59 20.88 -17.81
N ARG A 347 -8.39 20.35 -16.61
CA ARG A 347 -7.84 19.01 -16.33
C ARG A 347 -8.42 17.91 -17.20
N ALA A 348 -9.74 17.86 -17.41
CA ALA A 348 -10.36 16.84 -18.23
C ALA A 348 -9.82 16.81 -19.67
N GLU A 349 -9.58 17.99 -20.26
CA GLU A 349 -8.96 18.09 -21.58
C GLU A 349 -7.45 17.82 -21.52
N ILE A 350 -6.76 18.32 -20.48
CA ILE A 350 -5.33 18.01 -20.26
C ILE A 350 -5.11 16.49 -20.27
N LEU A 351 -5.90 15.74 -19.50
CA LEU A 351 -5.78 14.28 -19.41
C LEU A 351 -6.22 13.55 -20.69
N THR A 352 -7.06 14.17 -21.51
CA THR A 352 -7.39 13.61 -22.83
C THR A 352 -6.22 13.73 -23.81
N ARG A 353 -5.46 14.82 -23.72
CA ARG A 353 -4.34 15.12 -24.63
C ARG A 353 -3.01 14.56 -24.14
N VAL A 354 -2.80 14.52 -22.82
CA VAL A 354 -1.58 14.07 -22.14
C VAL A 354 -1.96 13.06 -21.05
N PRO A 355 -2.48 11.87 -21.41
CA PRO A 355 -3.02 10.90 -20.45
C PRO A 355 -1.97 10.35 -19.48
N LEU A 356 -0.70 10.32 -19.90
CA LEU A 356 0.42 9.87 -19.06
C LEU A 356 0.58 10.65 -17.76
N LEU A 357 0.12 11.91 -17.73
CA LEU A 357 0.19 12.78 -16.55
C LEU A 357 -0.50 12.14 -15.33
N ASP A 358 -1.60 11.42 -15.56
CA ASP A 358 -2.43 10.81 -14.50
C ASP A 358 -1.82 9.53 -13.90
N TYR A 359 -0.72 9.05 -14.49
CA TYR A 359 -0.05 7.80 -14.14
C TYR A 359 1.42 8.02 -13.74
N LEU A 360 1.82 9.27 -13.53
CA LEU A 360 3.12 9.60 -12.95
C LEU A 360 3.14 9.34 -11.45
N LEU A 361 4.31 8.93 -10.95
CA LEU A 361 4.56 8.89 -9.52
C LEU A 361 4.39 10.28 -8.89
N PRO A 362 4.00 10.38 -7.61
CA PRO A 362 3.80 11.67 -6.93
C PRO A 362 4.98 12.64 -7.11
N GLN A 363 6.20 12.17 -6.89
CA GLN A 363 7.42 12.97 -7.01
C GLN A 363 7.73 13.41 -8.45
N ASP A 364 7.34 12.61 -9.45
CA ASP A 364 7.59 12.94 -10.84
C ASP A 364 6.55 13.95 -11.34
N LEU A 365 5.29 13.81 -10.91
CA LEU A 365 4.24 14.79 -11.14
C LEU A 365 4.60 16.14 -10.51
N GLU A 366 5.03 16.15 -9.25
CA GLU A 366 5.38 17.41 -8.58
C GLU A 366 6.53 18.11 -9.30
N ARG A 367 7.57 17.37 -9.70
CA ARG A 367 8.67 17.91 -10.51
C ARG A 367 8.22 18.44 -11.87
N VAL A 368 7.24 17.82 -12.52
CA VAL A 368 6.66 18.34 -13.77
C VAL A 368 5.96 19.65 -13.51
N ILE A 369 5.20 19.75 -12.41
CA ILE A 369 4.48 20.98 -12.08
C ILE A 369 5.46 22.09 -11.69
N GLU A 370 6.46 21.82 -10.84
CA GLU A 370 7.50 22.79 -10.46
C GLU A 370 8.23 23.37 -11.69
N ASP A 371 8.58 22.53 -12.68
CA ASP A 371 9.21 23.00 -13.92
C ASP A 371 8.28 23.90 -14.74
N LEU A 372 6.98 23.59 -14.77
CA LEU A 372 5.98 24.43 -15.46
C LEU A 372 5.71 25.73 -14.70
N GLU A 373 5.66 25.70 -13.37
CA GLU A 373 5.54 26.89 -12.50
C GLU A 373 6.72 27.84 -12.66
N SER A 374 7.91 27.30 -12.95
CA SER A 374 9.12 28.10 -13.21
C SER A 374 9.16 28.75 -14.61
N ASP A 375 8.25 28.36 -15.51
CA ASP A 375 8.19 28.90 -16.87
C ASP A 375 7.29 30.14 -16.91
N ALA A 376 7.88 31.30 -17.23
CA ALA A 376 7.18 32.57 -17.31
C ALA A 376 6.11 32.63 -18.43
N GLU A 377 6.15 31.72 -19.41
CA GLU A 377 5.18 31.64 -20.50
C GLU A 377 3.94 30.80 -20.14
N ILE A 378 3.94 30.14 -18.98
CA ILE A 378 2.88 29.21 -18.57
C ILE A 378 2.22 29.67 -17.26
N ALA A 379 0.90 29.75 -17.27
CA ALA A 379 0.08 29.90 -16.09
C ALA A 379 -0.59 28.56 -15.75
N LEU A 380 -0.68 28.24 -14.46
CA LEU A 380 -1.36 27.04 -13.97
C LEU A 380 -2.15 27.32 -12.71
N ALA A 381 -3.19 26.51 -12.52
CA ALA A 381 -3.98 26.49 -11.29
C ALA A 381 -4.05 25.07 -10.75
N ARG A 382 -3.99 24.93 -9.42
CA ARG A 382 -4.20 23.67 -8.70
C ARG A 382 -5.60 23.65 -8.08
N ASN A 383 -6.19 22.47 -7.93
CA ASN A 383 -7.46 22.30 -7.21
C ASN A 383 -7.23 22.23 -5.68
N GLU A 384 -8.32 22.05 -4.93
CA GLU A 384 -8.32 21.98 -3.45
C GLU A 384 -7.49 20.82 -2.86
N VAL A 385 -7.13 19.82 -3.67
CA VAL A 385 -6.27 18.69 -3.29
C VAL A 385 -4.87 18.77 -3.92
N GLY A 386 -4.50 19.92 -4.49
CA GLY A 386 -3.15 20.20 -4.98
C GLY A 386 -2.82 19.65 -6.38
N LEU A 387 -3.80 19.09 -7.09
CA LEU A 387 -3.62 18.56 -8.45
C LEU A 387 -3.72 19.67 -9.49
N LEU A 388 -3.01 19.52 -10.61
CA LEU A 388 -3.15 20.41 -11.77
C LEU A 388 -4.61 20.43 -12.25
N ALA A 389 -5.25 21.60 -12.12
CA ALA A 389 -6.64 21.84 -12.49
C ALA A 389 -6.74 22.51 -13.85
N GLU A 390 -5.86 23.48 -14.12
CA GLU A 390 -5.87 24.27 -15.35
C GLU A 390 -4.44 24.62 -15.78
N ILE A 391 -4.24 24.77 -17.09
CA ILE A 391 -3.01 25.29 -17.71
C ILE A 391 -3.35 26.26 -18.84
N GLY A 392 -2.57 27.32 -19.02
CA GLY A 392 -2.72 28.27 -20.11
C GLY A 392 -1.41 28.99 -20.42
N ALA A 393 -1.33 29.62 -21.59
CA ALA A 393 -0.20 30.49 -21.92
C ALA A 393 -0.39 31.89 -21.32
N VAL A 394 0.69 32.49 -20.82
CA VAL A 394 0.71 33.89 -20.39
C VAL A 394 0.80 34.77 -21.63
N THR A 395 -0.19 35.64 -21.84
CA THR A 395 -0.28 36.56 -22.99
C THR A 395 0.44 37.87 -22.77
#